data_AF-J9AS64-F1
#
_entry.id   AF-J9AS64-F1
#
_cell.length_a   1.000
_cell.length_b   1.000
_cell.length_c   1.000
_cell.angle_alpha   90.00
_cell.angle_beta   90.00
_cell.angle_gamma   90.00
#
_symmetry.space_group_name_H-M   'P 1'
#
loop_
_entity.id
_entity.type
_entity.pdbx_description
1 polymer ?
#
loop_
_entity_poly.entity_id
_entity_poly.type
_entity_poly.pdbx_seq_one_letter_code
_entity_poly.pdbx_strand_id
1 'polypeptide(L)'
;MDLITLIEWCTKSSSEHALVEVVRDICAEDPNEKGRHYMINLCMARYKAFPQDKDKIETILNEFLIQHQDVHVGMEQLLEADFWTTVTIVVDNSLDKAEIVGRYLARTKKDWPAVRSSFIVKILSSLCWKSCSKEDGEMLLRRMTEFVPHLRSIPHLTTFAKIGVEQVTSYQNNASVLYVISLLHLMQATYNTRFPSEADSIISSGSNFTAVVTSEEGIGYWGEFSPGPLKSKECEKSLGQRASRLCVLDLPVRICSVSCGTEHLLCLTIHGKVYAFGRNRFEIVLYWY
;
A
#
# COMPACT_ATOMS: atom_id res chain seq x y z
N MET A 1 34.93 13.33 17.55
CA MET A 1 34.68 12.66 16.27
C MET A 1 33.28 13.06 15.87
N ASP A 2 33.10 13.66 14.71
CA ASP A 2 31.77 14.02 14.22
C ASP A 2 30.96 12.76 13.89
N LEU A 3 29.63 12.86 13.98
CA LEU A 3 28.75 11.70 13.80
C LEU A 3 28.91 11.04 12.43
N ILE A 4 29.16 11.85 11.38
CA ILE A 4 29.36 11.35 10.01
C ILE A 4 30.64 10.53 9.92
N THR A 5 31.79 11.01 10.44
CA THR A 5 33.01 10.18 10.43
C THR A 5 32.88 8.91 11.26
N LEU A 6 32.12 8.94 12.36
CA LEU A 6 31.82 7.73 13.14
C LEU A 6 31.01 6.72 12.30
N ILE A 7 29.97 7.17 11.60
CA ILE A 7 29.17 6.34 10.71
C ILE A 7 30.03 5.75 9.59
N GLU A 8 30.85 6.57 8.94
CA GLU A 8 31.74 6.11 7.87
C GLU A 8 32.77 5.08 8.37
N TRP A 9 33.30 5.29 9.57
CA TRP A 9 34.25 4.36 10.19
C TRP A 9 33.58 3.01 10.55
N CYS A 10 32.38 3.05 11.13
CA CYS A 10 31.61 1.84 11.42
C CYS A 10 31.17 1.11 10.14
N THR A 11 30.85 1.85 9.07
CA THR A 11 30.51 1.27 7.77
C THR A 11 31.68 0.52 7.17
N LYS A 12 32.91 1.04 7.30
CA LYS A 12 34.13 0.33 6.88
C LYS A 12 34.41 -0.94 7.68
N SER A 13 33.95 -1.00 8.93
CA SER A 13 34.10 -2.17 9.80
C SER A 13 32.88 -3.11 9.82
N SER A 14 31.85 -2.85 9.00
CA SER A 14 30.60 -3.62 8.96
C SER A 14 29.84 -3.68 10.30
N SER A 15 30.03 -2.67 11.16
CA SER A 15 29.44 -2.56 12.50
C SER A 15 28.40 -1.44 12.63
N GLU A 16 28.03 -0.81 11.51
CA GLU A 16 27.15 0.36 11.46
C GLU A 16 25.73 0.07 11.98
N HIS A 17 25.29 -1.18 11.96
CA HIS A 17 24.00 -1.60 12.51
C HIS A 17 23.82 -1.26 14.00
N ALA A 18 24.91 -1.14 14.77
CA ALA A 18 24.88 -0.78 16.18
C ALA A 18 24.60 0.71 16.42
N LEU A 19 24.77 1.55 15.40
CA LEU A 19 24.62 3.01 15.51
C LEU A 19 23.18 3.49 15.39
N VAL A 20 22.21 2.61 15.10
CA VAL A 20 20.79 3.00 14.89
C VAL A 20 20.25 3.77 16.10
N GLU A 21 20.45 3.24 17.32
CA GLU A 21 19.97 3.89 18.55
C GLU A 21 20.74 5.20 18.81
N VAL A 22 22.05 5.20 18.59
CA VAL A 22 22.92 6.37 18.81
C VAL A 22 22.51 7.53 17.90
N VAL A 23 22.29 7.27 16.61
CA VAL A 23 21.87 8.30 15.66
C VAL A 23 20.47 8.79 15.99
N ARG A 24 19.56 7.90 16.40
CA ARG A 24 18.21 8.29 16.80
C ARG A 24 18.25 9.25 17.99
N ASP A 25 19.01 8.91 19.03
CA ASP A 25 19.05 9.68 20.26
C ASP A 25 19.73 11.05 20.03
N ILE A 26 20.80 11.10 19.23
CA ILE A 26 21.44 12.38 18.86
C ILE A 26 20.49 13.26 18.03
N CYS A 27 19.75 12.70 17.08
CA CYS A 27 18.80 13.46 16.27
C CYS A 27 17.57 13.92 17.08
N ALA A 28 17.26 13.25 18.20
CA ALA A 28 16.23 13.70 19.13
C ALA A 28 16.67 14.95 19.92
N GLU A 29 17.97 15.09 20.19
CA GLU A 29 18.55 16.28 20.83
C GLU A 29 18.79 17.42 19.82
N ASP A 30 19.29 17.11 18.63
CA ASP A 30 19.47 18.05 17.52
C ASP A 30 18.76 17.56 16.23
N PRO A 31 17.53 18.05 15.95
CA PRO A 31 16.79 17.66 14.76
C PRO A 31 17.45 18.03 13.44
N ASN A 32 18.39 18.98 13.44
CA ASN A 32 19.10 19.45 12.26
C ASN A 32 20.42 18.72 12.03
N GLU A 33 20.76 17.74 12.86
CA GLU A 33 21.97 16.93 12.72
C GLU A 33 22.02 16.24 11.35
N LYS A 34 23.14 16.36 10.65
CA LYS A 34 23.28 15.87 9.27
C LYS A 34 23.28 14.34 9.19
N GLY A 35 23.69 13.68 10.27
CA GLY A 35 23.69 12.22 10.41
C GLY A 35 22.32 11.56 10.18
N ARG A 36 21.20 12.29 10.33
CA ARG A 36 19.85 11.76 10.09
C ARG A 36 19.66 11.14 8.71
N HIS A 37 20.36 11.65 7.68
CA HIS A 37 20.26 11.14 6.31
C HIS A 37 20.82 9.73 6.14
N TYR A 38 21.60 9.24 7.12
CA TYR A 38 22.14 7.87 7.13
C TYR A 38 21.19 6.88 7.83
N MET A 39 20.12 7.33 8.50
CA MET A 39 19.25 6.47 9.28
C MET A 39 18.68 5.30 8.48
N ILE A 40 18.21 5.56 7.25
CA ILE A 40 17.70 4.51 6.35
C ILE A 40 18.80 3.47 6.10
N ASN A 41 20.01 3.89 5.73
CA ASN A 41 21.12 2.97 5.45
C ASN A 41 21.54 2.15 6.69
N LEU A 42 21.56 2.76 7.88
CA LEU A 42 21.88 2.07 9.13
C LEU A 42 20.82 1.02 9.49
N CYS A 43 19.54 1.36 9.33
CA CYS A 43 18.44 0.42 9.50
C CYS A 43 18.52 -0.74 8.49
N MET A 44 18.88 -0.44 7.24
CA MET A 44 19.08 -1.46 6.20
C MET A 44 20.28 -2.37 6.50
N ALA A 45 21.37 -1.84 7.06
CA ALA A 45 22.49 -2.66 7.53
C ALA A 45 22.08 -3.57 8.69
N ARG A 46 21.30 -3.06 9.65
CA ARG A 46 20.73 -3.86 10.75
C ARG A 46 19.80 -4.94 10.24
N TYR A 47 18.97 -4.66 9.24
CA TYR A 47 18.11 -5.65 8.62
C TYR A 47 18.90 -6.77 7.92
N LYS A 48 20.01 -6.43 7.24
CA LYS A 48 20.90 -7.43 6.62
C LYS A 48 21.56 -8.33 7.67
N ALA A 49 21.93 -7.79 8.83
CA ALA A 49 22.52 -8.58 9.92
C ALA A 49 21.48 -9.41 10.69
N PHE A 50 20.28 -8.87 10.90
CA PHE A 50 19.21 -9.47 11.69
C PHE A 50 17.84 -9.37 10.98
N PRO A 51 17.59 -10.19 9.94
CA PRO A 51 16.34 -10.14 9.18
C PRO A 51 15.08 -10.39 10.03
N GLN A 52 15.20 -11.19 11.09
CA GLN A 52 14.13 -11.48 12.05
C GLN A 52 13.62 -10.26 12.82
N ASP A 53 14.38 -9.17 12.89
CA ASP A 53 13.98 -7.95 13.59
C ASP A 53 13.26 -6.94 12.68
N LYS A 54 12.76 -7.38 11.51
CA LYS A 54 12.08 -6.52 10.52
C LYS A 54 11.05 -5.58 11.14
N ASP A 55 10.13 -6.11 11.95
CA ASP A 55 9.06 -5.31 12.56
C ASP A 55 9.57 -4.25 13.53
N LYS A 56 10.64 -4.57 14.28
CA LYS A 56 11.27 -3.62 15.21
C LYS A 56 11.98 -2.51 14.43
N ILE A 57 12.70 -2.87 13.37
CA ILE A 57 13.39 -1.92 12.50
C ILE A 57 12.37 -1.01 11.83
N GLU A 58 11.28 -1.56 11.32
CA GLU A 58 10.19 -0.79 10.71
C GLU A 58 9.55 0.17 11.71
N THR A 59 9.33 -0.27 12.95
CA THR A 59 8.77 0.60 14.01
C THR A 59 9.70 1.79 14.31
N ILE A 60 10.99 1.53 14.56
CA ILE A 60 11.99 2.57 14.82
C ILE A 60 12.07 3.55 13.64
N LEU A 61 12.12 3.00 12.43
CA LEU A 61 12.28 3.80 11.22
C LEU A 61 11.04 4.65 10.94
N ASN A 62 9.84 4.12 11.14
CA ASN A 62 8.59 4.87 10.98
C ASN A 62 8.49 6.02 11.99
N GLU A 63 8.81 5.78 13.27
CA GLU A 63 8.81 6.83 14.30
C GLU A 63 9.79 7.95 13.95
N PHE A 64 10.98 7.60 13.47
CA PHE A 64 12.00 8.57 13.07
C PHE A 64 11.58 9.40 11.85
N LEU A 65 11.07 8.75 10.81
CA LEU A 65 10.75 9.41 9.53
C LEU A 65 9.52 10.33 9.61
N ILE A 66 8.62 10.09 10.57
CA ILE A 66 7.53 11.03 10.87
C ILE A 66 8.09 12.39 11.32
N GLN A 67 9.19 12.38 12.08
CA GLN A 67 9.84 13.59 12.58
C GLN A 67 10.78 14.23 11.54
N HIS A 68 11.36 13.41 10.65
CA HIS A 68 12.34 13.82 9.64
C HIS A 68 11.91 13.46 8.21
N GLN A 69 10.90 14.18 7.70
CA GLN A 69 10.35 13.93 6.36
C GLN A 69 11.35 14.23 5.23
N ASP A 70 12.42 14.98 5.49
CA ASP A 70 13.49 15.27 4.54
C ASP A 70 14.42 14.06 4.29
N VAL A 71 14.38 13.03 5.14
CA VAL A 71 15.23 11.84 5.00
C VAL A 71 14.65 10.89 3.96
N HIS A 72 15.21 10.95 2.75
CA HIS A 72 14.76 10.15 1.60
C HIS A 72 15.88 9.34 0.92
N VAL A 73 17.14 9.57 1.29
CA VAL A 73 18.30 8.89 0.71
C VAL A 73 18.28 7.41 1.14
N GLY A 74 18.29 6.50 0.16
CA GLY A 74 18.26 5.06 0.41
C GLY A 74 16.86 4.41 0.34
N MET A 75 15.81 5.15 -0.01
CA MET A 75 14.45 4.59 -0.14
C MET A 75 14.33 3.39 -1.11
N GLU A 76 15.16 3.34 -2.15
CA GLU A 76 15.18 2.19 -3.08
C GLU A 76 15.54 0.88 -2.34
N GLN A 77 16.40 0.94 -1.31
CA GLN A 77 16.74 -0.23 -0.50
C GLN A 77 15.56 -0.69 0.37
N LEU A 78 14.77 0.26 0.88
CA LEU A 78 13.55 -0.04 1.63
C LEU A 78 12.52 -0.75 0.75
N LEU A 79 12.32 -0.26 -0.47
CA LEU A 79 11.44 -0.89 -1.46
C LEU A 79 11.92 -2.31 -1.79
N GLU A 80 13.23 -2.50 -2.02
CA GLU A 80 13.78 -3.82 -2.32
C GLU A 80 13.65 -4.82 -1.17
N ALA A 81 13.65 -4.35 0.08
CA ALA A 81 13.45 -5.15 1.28
C ALA A 81 11.99 -5.23 1.76
N ASP A 82 11.05 -4.78 0.93
CA ASP A 82 9.60 -4.84 1.17
C ASP A 82 9.15 -4.04 2.42
N PHE A 83 9.77 -2.89 2.70
CA PHE A 83 9.35 -1.90 3.71
C PHE A 83 8.39 -0.86 3.10
N TRP A 84 7.34 -1.33 2.43
CA TRP A 84 6.40 -0.47 1.71
C TRP A 84 5.68 0.53 2.62
N THR A 85 5.33 0.12 3.84
CA THR A 85 4.71 0.95 4.87
C THR A 85 5.60 2.13 5.24
N THR A 86 6.88 1.87 5.53
CA THR A 86 7.86 2.94 5.76
C THR A 86 7.95 3.91 4.60
N VAL A 87 8.05 3.41 3.37
CA VAL A 87 8.15 4.28 2.18
C VAL A 87 6.90 5.14 2.01
N THR A 88 5.70 4.62 2.31
CA THR A 88 4.46 5.42 2.24
C THR A 88 4.43 6.60 3.21
N ILE A 89 5.16 6.53 4.32
CA ILE A 89 5.26 7.63 5.31
C ILE A 89 6.18 8.74 4.78
N VAL A 90 7.31 8.36 4.17
CA VAL A 90 8.30 9.33 3.68
C VAL A 90 7.83 10.04 2.42
N VAL A 91 7.15 9.30 1.55
CA VAL A 91 6.71 9.81 0.25
C VAL A 91 5.44 10.63 0.44
N ASP A 92 5.66 11.91 0.65
CA ASP A 92 4.66 12.97 0.62
C ASP A 92 4.29 13.33 -0.84
N ASN A 93 3.61 14.45 -1.04
CA ASN A 93 3.30 14.95 -2.39
C ASN A 93 4.52 15.63 -3.07
N SER A 94 5.75 15.37 -2.64
CA SER A 94 6.97 15.85 -3.29
C SER A 94 7.24 15.09 -4.59
N LEU A 95 7.49 15.84 -5.66
CA LEU A 95 7.82 15.32 -6.98
C LEU A 95 9.15 14.53 -6.96
N ASP A 96 10.14 14.97 -6.18
CA ASP A 96 11.47 14.37 -6.14
C ASP A 96 11.42 12.94 -5.57
N LYS A 97 10.66 12.75 -4.50
CA LYS A 97 10.47 11.44 -3.86
C LYS A 97 9.64 10.52 -4.75
N ALA A 98 8.61 11.05 -5.41
CA ALA A 98 7.82 10.29 -6.38
C ALA A 98 8.68 9.80 -7.55
N GLU A 99 9.63 10.61 -8.04
CA GLU A 99 10.55 10.22 -9.11
C GLU A 99 11.47 9.06 -8.70
N ILE A 100 12.01 9.08 -7.46
CA ILE A 100 12.84 7.98 -6.94
C ILE A 100 12.04 6.66 -6.93
N VAL A 101 10.83 6.69 -6.38
CA VAL A 101 9.96 5.51 -6.34
C VAL A 101 9.55 5.07 -7.76
N GLY A 102 9.23 6.02 -8.65
CA GLY A 102 8.93 5.73 -10.06
C GLY A 102 10.08 5.03 -10.76
N ARG A 103 11.31 5.51 -10.58
CA ARG A 103 12.52 4.89 -11.15
C ARG A 103 12.72 3.47 -10.61
N TYR A 104 12.49 3.25 -9.32
CA TYR A 104 12.49 1.89 -8.74
C TYR A 104 11.43 1.00 -9.38
N LEU A 105 10.18 1.47 -9.48
CA LEU A 105 9.07 0.73 -10.07
C LEU A 105 9.33 0.38 -11.55
N ALA A 106 10.03 1.23 -12.29
CA ALA A 106 10.45 0.95 -13.66
C ALA A 106 11.45 -0.21 -13.73
N ARG A 107 12.43 -0.24 -12.82
CA ARG A 107 13.63 -1.10 -12.92
C ARG A 107 13.58 -2.39 -12.10
N THR A 108 12.73 -2.46 -11.07
CA THR A 108 12.67 -3.64 -10.20
C THR A 108 12.23 -4.87 -10.98
N LYS A 109 12.81 -6.04 -10.67
CA LYS A 109 12.40 -7.31 -11.27
C LYS A 109 11.21 -7.96 -10.55
N LYS A 110 10.90 -7.48 -9.34
CA LYS A 110 9.78 -7.98 -8.53
C LYS A 110 8.46 -7.45 -9.07
N ASP A 111 7.40 -8.25 -9.02
CA ASP A 111 6.05 -7.80 -9.33
C ASP A 111 5.58 -6.73 -8.33
N TRP A 112 4.73 -5.83 -8.81
CA TRP A 112 4.15 -4.79 -7.96
C TRP A 112 3.11 -5.41 -7.00
N PRO A 113 3.19 -5.14 -5.68
CA PRO A 113 2.27 -5.73 -4.73
C PRO A 113 0.85 -5.17 -4.91
N ALA A 114 -0.10 -6.03 -5.29
CA ALA A 114 -1.51 -5.65 -5.51
C ALA A 114 -2.17 -5.00 -4.27
N VAL A 115 -1.76 -5.42 -3.06
CA VAL A 115 -2.24 -4.84 -1.78
C VAL A 115 -1.86 -3.36 -1.63
N ARG A 116 -0.85 -2.89 -2.37
CA ARG A 116 -0.38 -1.49 -2.35
C ARG A 116 -0.80 -0.72 -3.62
N SER A 117 -1.81 -1.18 -4.34
CA SER A 117 -2.32 -0.53 -5.56
C SER A 117 -2.56 0.96 -5.38
N SER A 118 -3.23 1.37 -4.30
CA SER A 118 -3.53 2.78 -4.03
C SER A 118 -2.28 3.65 -3.90
N PHE A 119 -1.25 3.14 -3.21
CA PHE A 119 0.03 3.84 -3.07
C PHE A 119 0.74 3.95 -4.42
N ILE A 120 0.86 2.85 -5.15
CA ILE A 120 1.54 2.81 -6.46
C ILE A 120 0.86 3.76 -7.44
N VAL A 121 -0.47 3.70 -7.54
CA VAL A 121 -1.25 4.59 -8.43
C VAL A 121 -1.07 6.05 -8.04
N LYS A 122 -1.08 6.37 -6.73
CA LYS A 122 -0.81 7.74 -6.24
C LYS A 122 0.56 8.23 -6.72
N ILE A 123 1.62 7.45 -6.52
CA ILE A 123 2.98 7.82 -6.94
C ILE A 123 3.04 8.05 -8.45
N LEU A 124 2.53 7.11 -9.23
CA LEU A 124 2.57 7.19 -10.70
C LEU A 124 1.77 8.39 -11.24
N SER A 125 0.70 8.78 -10.54
CA SER A 125 -0.08 9.98 -10.88
C SER A 125 0.65 11.29 -10.59
N SER A 126 1.57 11.29 -9.61
CA SER A 126 2.38 12.46 -9.25
C SER A 126 3.71 12.54 -10.00
N LEU A 127 4.01 11.61 -10.91
CA LEU A 127 5.29 11.59 -11.63
C LEU A 127 5.43 12.75 -12.61
N CYS A 128 6.62 13.37 -12.62
CA CYS A 128 7.01 14.30 -13.66
C CYS A 128 7.55 13.52 -14.88
N TRP A 129 6.66 13.19 -15.82
CA TRP A 129 7.03 12.43 -17.03
C TRP A 129 8.07 13.11 -17.93
N LYS A 130 8.26 14.44 -17.78
CA LYS A 130 9.28 15.21 -18.51
C LYS A 130 10.70 14.99 -18.00
N SER A 131 10.87 14.67 -16.71
CA SER A 131 12.19 14.37 -16.12
C SER A 131 12.57 12.90 -16.25
N CYS A 132 11.60 12.04 -16.58
CA CYS A 132 11.84 10.61 -16.78
C CYS A 132 12.69 10.36 -18.03
N SER A 133 13.65 9.44 -17.91
CA SER A 133 14.34 8.91 -19.10
C SER A 133 13.34 8.21 -20.01
N LYS A 134 13.59 8.22 -21.32
CA LYS A 134 12.69 7.57 -22.28
C LYS A 134 12.52 6.07 -22.00
N GLU A 135 13.60 5.41 -21.60
CA GLU A 135 13.64 3.99 -21.26
C GLU A 135 12.82 3.69 -19.99
N ASP A 136 13.00 4.48 -18.92
CA ASP A 136 12.24 4.30 -17.68
C ASP A 136 10.74 4.59 -17.91
N GLY A 137 10.41 5.61 -18.72
CA GLY A 137 9.01 5.94 -19.07
C GLY A 137 8.33 4.84 -19.90
N GLU A 138 9.01 4.29 -20.90
CA GLU A 138 8.50 3.15 -21.68
C GLU A 138 8.29 1.91 -20.80
N MET A 139 9.24 1.62 -19.91
CA MET A 139 9.14 0.48 -19.00
C MET A 139 8.00 0.68 -18.00
N LEU A 140 7.84 1.87 -17.42
CA LEU A 140 6.74 2.18 -16.52
C LEU A 140 5.38 1.93 -17.18
N LEU A 141 5.15 2.42 -18.40
CA LEU A 141 3.87 2.23 -19.09
C LEU A 141 3.57 0.76 -19.37
N ARG A 142 4.58 -0.05 -19.69
CA ARG A 142 4.42 -1.51 -19.86
C ARG A 142 4.02 -2.16 -18.55
N ARG A 143 4.72 -1.85 -17.46
CA ARG A 143 4.43 -2.40 -16.14
C ARG A 143 3.09 -1.96 -15.60
N MET A 144 2.70 -0.71 -15.85
CA MET A 144 1.35 -0.21 -15.56
C MET A 144 0.30 -1.06 -16.27
N THR A 145 0.52 -1.36 -17.55
CA THR A 145 -0.39 -2.20 -18.35
C THR A 145 -0.52 -3.60 -17.76
N GLU A 146 0.59 -4.24 -17.39
CA GLU A 146 0.62 -5.54 -16.72
C GLU A 146 -0.08 -5.50 -15.34
N PHE A 147 -0.06 -4.34 -14.69
CA PHE A 147 -0.67 -4.15 -13.38
C PHE A 147 -2.18 -3.86 -13.44
N VAL A 148 -2.73 -3.37 -14.57
CA VAL A 148 -4.15 -3.04 -14.71
C VAL A 148 -5.11 -4.14 -14.20
N PRO A 149 -4.92 -5.44 -14.50
CA PRO A 149 -5.83 -6.49 -14.03
C PRO A 149 -5.93 -6.63 -12.51
N HIS A 150 -4.94 -6.11 -11.76
CA HIS A 150 -4.93 -6.09 -10.31
C HIS A 150 -5.70 -4.89 -9.72
N LEU A 151 -6.05 -3.90 -10.54
CA LEU A 151 -6.80 -2.71 -10.12
C LEU A 151 -8.30 -3.02 -10.11
N ARG A 152 -8.92 -2.91 -8.93
CA ARG A 152 -10.36 -3.10 -8.75
C ARG A 152 -11.13 -1.78 -8.63
N SER A 153 -10.45 -0.72 -8.21
CA SER A 153 -10.99 0.61 -8.03
C SER A 153 -11.14 1.37 -9.36
N ILE A 154 -12.35 1.87 -9.62
CA ILE A 154 -12.65 2.74 -10.78
C ILE A 154 -11.75 3.99 -10.82
N PRO A 155 -11.54 4.72 -9.70
CA PRO A 155 -10.56 5.79 -9.64
C PRO A 155 -9.16 5.38 -10.11
N HIS A 156 -8.66 4.21 -9.72
CA HIS A 156 -7.34 3.75 -10.12
C HIS A 156 -7.24 3.49 -11.62
N LEU A 157 -8.22 2.79 -12.17
CA LEU A 157 -8.32 2.53 -13.61
C LEU A 157 -8.44 3.84 -14.40
N THR A 158 -9.21 4.80 -13.88
CA THR A 158 -9.36 6.15 -14.47
C THR A 158 -8.03 6.90 -14.48
N THR A 159 -7.27 6.84 -13.39
CA THR A 159 -5.93 7.44 -13.31
C THR A 159 -4.98 6.83 -14.33
N PHE A 160 -4.95 5.51 -14.49
CA PHE A 160 -4.10 4.86 -15.49
C PHE A 160 -4.55 5.20 -16.92
N ALA A 161 -5.85 5.29 -17.18
CA ALA A 161 -6.37 5.76 -18.47
C ALA A 161 -5.92 7.21 -18.75
N LYS A 162 -6.03 8.11 -17.77
CA LYS A 162 -5.57 9.51 -17.91
C LYS A 162 -4.08 9.60 -18.23
N ILE A 163 -3.24 8.87 -17.49
CA ILE A 163 -1.79 8.79 -17.76
C ILE A 163 -1.56 8.29 -19.19
N GLY A 164 -2.26 7.23 -19.59
CA GLY A 164 -2.20 6.70 -20.96
C GLY A 164 -2.48 7.77 -22.01
N VAL A 165 -3.56 8.55 -21.87
CA VAL A 165 -3.91 9.64 -22.81
C VAL A 165 -2.86 10.74 -22.83
N GLU A 166 -2.44 11.21 -21.66
CA GLU A 166 -1.47 12.30 -21.53
C GLU A 166 -0.11 11.96 -22.15
N GLN A 167 0.26 10.68 -22.11
CA GLN A 167 1.55 10.18 -22.58
C GLN A 167 1.54 9.64 -24.02
N VAL A 168 0.41 9.67 -24.76
CA VAL A 168 0.34 9.16 -26.15
C VAL A 168 1.33 9.87 -27.07
N THR A 169 1.54 11.17 -26.90
CA THR A 169 2.43 11.96 -27.78
C THR A 169 3.90 11.61 -27.57
N SER A 170 4.29 11.26 -26.33
CA SER A 170 5.67 10.94 -25.97
C SER A 170 5.99 9.45 -26.10
N TYR A 171 5.01 8.56 -25.86
CA TYR A 171 5.19 7.12 -25.73
C TYR A 171 4.12 6.31 -26.48
N GLN A 172 3.89 6.69 -27.75
CA GLN A 172 2.81 6.26 -28.63
C GLN A 172 2.23 4.85 -28.36
N ASN A 173 3.02 3.78 -28.55
CA ASN A 173 2.51 2.41 -28.43
C ASN A 173 2.17 2.03 -26.99
N ASN A 174 3.11 2.17 -26.05
CA ASN A 174 2.90 1.72 -24.66
C ASN A 174 1.78 2.53 -23.98
N ALA A 175 1.72 3.85 -24.23
CA ALA A 175 0.69 4.72 -23.67
C ALA A 175 -0.71 4.42 -24.24
N SER A 176 -0.81 4.17 -25.55
CA SER A 176 -2.08 3.77 -26.18
C SER A 176 -2.58 2.43 -25.66
N VAL A 177 -1.69 1.46 -25.48
CA VAL A 177 -2.03 0.14 -24.92
C VAL A 177 -2.55 0.28 -23.49
N LEU A 178 -1.85 1.05 -22.64
CA LEU A 178 -2.29 1.33 -21.28
C LEU A 178 -3.68 1.96 -21.26
N TYR A 179 -3.91 2.97 -22.12
CA TYR A 179 -5.20 3.66 -22.21
C TYR A 179 -6.33 2.69 -22.59
N VAL A 180 -6.16 1.92 -23.67
CA VAL A 180 -7.18 0.98 -24.15
C VAL A 180 -7.48 -0.10 -23.11
N ILE A 181 -6.45 -0.70 -22.52
CA ILE A 181 -6.64 -1.76 -21.51
C ILE A 181 -7.32 -1.19 -20.26
N SER A 182 -6.94 0.00 -19.80
CA SER A 182 -7.59 0.66 -18.66
C SER A 182 -9.05 0.98 -18.95
N LEU A 183 -9.39 1.46 -20.15
CA LEU A 183 -10.76 1.71 -20.57
C LEU A 183 -11.60 0.44 -20.66
N LEU A 184 -11.05 -0.66 -21.19
CA LEU A 184 -11.76 -1.94 -21.25
C LEU A 184 -12.10 -2.43 -19.83
N HIS A 185 -11.17 -2.32 -18.89
CA HIS A 185 -11.42 -2.65 -17.49
C HIS A 185 -12.40 -1.68 -16.83
N LEU A 186 -12.39 -0.39 -17.18
CA LEU A 186 -13.42 0.57 -16.74
C LEU A 186 -14.80 0.18 -17.26
N MET A 187 -14.93 -0.16 -18.54
CA MET A 187 -16.19 -0.58 -19.15
C MET A 187 -16.71 -1.87 -18.53
N GLN A 188 -15.84 -2.84 -18.26
CA GLN A 188 -16.20 -4.05 -17.53
C GLN A 188 -16.59 -3.70 -16.08
N ALA A 189 -15.89 -2.76 -15.44
CA ALA A 189 -16.19 -2.34 -14.09
C ALA A 189 -17.53 -1.61 -14.00
N THR A 190 -17.87 -0.76 -14.97
CA THR A 190 -19.09 0.07 -15.01
C THR A 190 -20.31 -0.72 -15.47
N TYR A 191 -20.17 -1.64 -16.43
CA TYR A 191 -21.24 -2.55 -16.83
C TYR A 191 -21.67 -3.46 -15.67
N ASN A 192 -20.74 -3.74 -14.76
CA ASN A 192 -20.96 -4.55 -13.58
C ASN A 192 -21.37 -3.75 -12.33
N THR A 193 -21.40 -2.41 -12.40
CA THR A 193 -21.81 -1.57 -11.27
C THR A 193 -23.29 -1.22 -11.34
N ARG A 194 -24.04 -1.69 -10.35
CA ARG A 194 -25.22 -0.95 -9.88
C ARG A 194 -24.74 0.42 -9.40
N PHE A 195 -25.37 1.51 -9.86
CA PHE A 195 -25.07 2.85 -9.37
C PHE A 195 -25.30 2.90 -7.86
N PRO A 196 -24.33 3.39 -7.06
CA PRO A 196 -24.54 3.57 -5.63
C PRO A 196 -25.75 4.47 -5.44
N SER A 197 -26.79 3.97 -4.77
CA SER A 197 -27.90 4.83 -4.40
C SER A 197 -27.52 5.64 -3.16
N GLU A 198 -28.14 6.80 -2.93
CA GLU A 198 -27.97 7.54 -1.66
C GLU A 198 -28.33 6.69 -0.40
N ALA A 199 -28.94 5.52 -0.58
CA ALA A 199 -29.28 4.58 0.48
C ALA A 199 -28.22 3.49 0.75
N ASP A 200 -27.11 3.44 -0.01
CA ASP A 200 -26.10 2.39 0.14
C ASP A 200 -25.20 2.67 1.35
N SER A 201 -25.31 1.83 2.37
CA SER A 201 -24.52 1.97 3.60
C SER A 201 -23.09 1.44 3.39
N ILE A 202 -22.12 2.36 3.37
CA ILE A 202 -20.68 2.07 3.22
C ILE A 202 -20.06 1.60 4.54
N ILE A 203 -20.67 1.99 5.68
CA ILE A 203 -20.22 1.62 7.03
C ILE A 203 -21.41 1.12 7.84
N SER A 204 -21.23 0.01 8.54
CA SER A 204 -22.26 -0.54 9.41
C SER A 204 -21.66 -1.06 10.72
N SER A 205 -22.35 -0.81 11.83
CA SER A 205 -21.95 -1.24 13.16
C SER A 205 -22.90 -2.31 13.66
N GLY A 206 -22.34 -3.45 14.05
CA GLY A 206 -23.02 -4.49 14.80
C GLY A 206 -22.83 -4.30 16.31
N SER A 207 -23.07 -5.36 17.09
CA SER A 207 -22.94 -5.30 18.56
C SER A 207 -21.48 -5.20 19.02
N ASN A 208 -20.59 -5.98 18.42
CA ASN A 208 -19.18 -6.07 18.84
C ASN A 208 -18.19 -5.78 17.70
N PHE A 209 -18.66 -5.38 16.52
CA PHE A 209 -17.80 -5.12 15.36
C PHE A 209 -18.39 -4.07 14.43
N THR A 210 -17.52 -3.40 13.68
CA THR A 210 -17.89 -2.43 12.65
C THR A 210 -17.26 -2.87 11.33
N ALA A 211 -18.04 -2.89 10.26
CA ALA A 211 -17.56 -3.19 8.91
C ALA A 211 -17.66 -1.93 8.02
N VAL A 212 -16.73 -1.83 7.08
CA VAL A 212 -16.64 -0.74 6.12
C VAL A 212 -16.30 -1.28 4.74
N VAL A 213 -16.93 -0.71 3.71
CA VAL A 213 -16.55 -0.91 2.31
C VAL A 213 -15.37 -0.01 2.00
N THR A 214 -14.27 -0.59 1.53
CA THR A 214 -13.05 0.16 1.20
C THR A 214 -13.16 0.83 -0.17
N SER A 215 -12.24 1.74 -0.49
CA SER A 215 -12.15 2.35 -1.83
C SER A 215 -11.90 1.34 -2.96
N GLU A 216 -11.38 0.16 -2.62
CA GLU A 216 -11.17 -0.96 -3.56
C GLU A 216 -12.40 -1.88 -3.65
N GLU A 217 -13.54 -1.46 -3.08
CA GLU A 217 -14.78 -2.24 -3.01
C GLU A 217 -14.58 -3.60 -2.31
N GLY A 218 -13.63 -3.65 -1.39
CA GLY A 218 -13.41 -4.76 -0.46
C GLY A 218 -14.07 -4.48 0.89
N ILE A 219 -13.89 -5.39 1.84
CA ILE A 219 -14.45 -5.26 3.19
C ILE A 219 -13.31 -5.15 4.20
N GLY A 220 -13.32 -4.06 4.96
CA GLY A 220 -12.57 -3.93 6.20
C GLY A 220 -13.49 -4.08 7.41
N TYR A 221 -13.00 -4.62 8.52
CA TYR A 221 -13.75 -4.64 9.77
C TYR A 221 -12.85 -4.48 10.99
N TRP A 222 -13.46 -4.02 12.08
CA TRP A 222 -12.86 -3.85 13.41
C TRP A 222 -13.74 -4.53 14.46
N GLY A 223 -13.13 -5.07 15.52
CA GLY A 223 -13.87 -5.67 16.64
C GLY A 223 -13.89 -7.19 16.63
N GLU A 224 -14.77 -7.79 17.44
CA GLU A 224 -14.84 -9.23 17.67
C GLU A 224 -15.76 -9.90 16.65
N PHE A 225 -15.28 -10.03 15.41
CA PHE A 225 -15.98 -10.71 14.32
C PHE A 225 -15.16 -11.88 13.77
N SER A 226 -15.81 -13.02 13.58
CA SER A 226 -15.22 -14.21 12.97
C SER A 226 -15.97 -14.55 11.68
N PRO A 227 -15.35 -14.38 10.49
CA PRO A 227 -15.97 -14.68 9.21
C PRO A 227 -16.12 -16.19 8.91
N GLY A 228 -15.91 -17.07 9.90
CA GLY A 228 -15.95 -18.52 9.71
C GLY A 228 -14.68 -19.04 9.00
N PRO A 229 -14.78 -19.96 8.02
CA PRO A 229 -13.62 -20.62 7.38
C PRO A 229 -12.83 -19.71 6.42
N LEU A 230 -13.26 -18.47 6.17
CA LEU A 230 -12.57 -17.55 5.28
C LEU A 230 -11.26 -17.05 5.92
N LYS A 231 -10.19 -17.00 5.13
CA LYS A 231 -8.88 -16.49 5.57
C LYS A 231 -8.91 -14.96 5.63
N SER A 232 -8.79 -14.38 6.82
CA SER A 232 -8.45 -12.96 7.00
C SER A 232 -6.96 -12.77 6.81
N LYS A 233 -6.54 -11.82 5.94
CA LYS A 233 -5.11 -11.62 5.62
C LYS A 233 -4.29 -10.93 6.72
N GLU A 234 -4.92 -10.43 7.80
CA GLU A 234 -4.22 -9.65 8.85
C GLU A 234 -4.66 -10.00 10.28
N CYS A 235 -4.77 -11.28 10.63
CA CYS A 235 -5.06 -11.68 12.00
C CYS A 235 -3.99 -12.62 12.57
N GLU A 236 -2.77 -12.11 12.77
CA GLU A 236 -1.88 -12.68 13.79
C GLU A 236 -2.30 -12.10 15.14
N LYS A 237 -2.83 -12.97 16.01
CA LYS A 237 -3.13 -12.62 17.40
C LYS A 237 -1.81 -12.32 18.12
N SER A 238 -1.39 -11.06 18.16
CA SER A 238 -0.42 -10.63 19.15
C SER A 238 -1.10 -10.68 20.52
N LEU A 239 -0.68 -11.65 21.35
CA LEU A 239 -1.03 -11.72 22.76
C LEU A 239 -0.58 -10.43 23.45
N GLY A 240 -1.44 -9.41 23.53
CA GLY A 240 -1.20 -8.25 24.40
C GLY A 240 -1.71 -6.87 23.96
N GLN A 241 -2.19 -6.65 22.72
CA GLN A 241 -2.66 -5.30 22.31
C GLN A 241 -4.19 -5.20 22.30
N ARG A 242 -4.73 -4.34 23.17
CA ARG A 242 -6.17 -4.04 23.35
C ARG A 242 -6.82 -3.21 22.23
N ALA A 243 -6.08 -2.85 21.18
CA ALA A 243 -6.64 -2.16 20.03
C ALA A 243 -7.03 -3.19 18.96
N SER A 244 -8.32 -3.30 18.66
CA SER A 244 -8.79 -4.06 17.50
C SER A 244 -8.11 -3.50 16.24
N ARG A 245 -7.40 -4.33 15.48
CA ARG A 245 -6.76 -3.95 14.20
C ARG A 245 -7.74 -4.10 13.03
N LEU A 246 -7.49 -3.37 11.94
CA LEU A 246 -8.32 -3.46 10.73
C LEU A 246 -8.07 -4.84 10.17
N CYS A 247 -9.14 -5.60 10.00
CA CYS A 247 -9.05 -6.88 9.32
C CYS A 247 -9.68 -6.72 7.94
N VAL A 248 -8.96 -7.15 6.89
CA VAL A 248 -9.48 -7.14 5.52
C VAL A 248 -9.96 -8.55 5.16
N LEU A 249 -11.21 -8.65 4.71
CA LEU A 249 -11.78 -9.88 4.20
C LEU A 249 -11.44 -10.03 2.72
N ASP A 250 -10.70 -11.08 2.37
CA ASP A 250 -10.33 -11.36 0.98
C ASP A 250 -11.47 -12.04 0.24
N LEU A 251 -12.27 -11.24 -0.46
CA LEU A 251 -13.35 -11.71 -1.30
C LEU A 251 -13.01 -11.48 -2.78
N PRO A 252 -13.25 -12.47 -3.66
CA PRO A 252 -13.12 -12.30 -5.10
C PRO A 252 -14.34 -11.58 -5.71
N VAL A 253 -15.07 -10.79 -4.91
CA VAL A 253 -16.26 -10.04 -5.33
C VAL A 253 -16.15 -8.59 -4.88
N ARG A 254 -16.71 -7.69 -5.69
CA ARG A 254 -16.77 -6.25 -5.45
C ARG A 254 -18.03 -5.92 -4.63
N ILE A 255 -17.85 -5.27 -3.49
CA ILE A 255 -18.88 -4.94 -2.50
C ILE A 255 -19.23 -3.45 -2.58
N CYS A 256 -20.53 -3.14 -2.62
CA CYS A 256 -21.02 -1.76 -2.61
C CYS A 256 -21.72 -1.36 -1.32
N SER A 257 -22.22 -2.31 -0.51
CA SER A 257 -22.86 -2.00 0.76
C SER A 257 -22.71 -3.12 1.78
N VAL A 258 -22.70 -2.76 3.06
CA VAL A 258 -22.61 -3.70 4.18
C VAL A 258 -23.71 -3.43 5.21
N SER A 259 -24.14 -4.50 5.90
CA SER A 259 -25.04 -4.41 7.05
C SER A 259 -24.59 -5.38 8.13
N CYS A 260 -24.30 -4.85 9.32
CA CYS A 260 -23.87 -5.61 10.47
C CYS A 260 -25.04 -5.89 11.40
N GLY A 261 -25.26 -7.16 11.73
CA GLY A 261 -26.11 -7.61 12.82
C GLY A 261 -25.32 -7.86 14.10
N THR A 262 -25.91 -8.59 15.05
CA THR A 262 -25.29 -8.90 16.34
C THR A 262 -24.01 -9.73 16.19
N GLU A 263 -24.05 -10.78 15.38
CA GLU A 263 -22.91 -11.70 15.12
C GLU A 263 -22.76 -12.06 13.62
N HIS A 264 -23.42 -11.31 12.73
CA HIS A 264 -23.39 -11.56 11.29
C HIS A 264 -23.18 -10.28 10.48
N LEU A 265 -22.60 -10.44 9.30
CA LEU A 265 -22.29 -9.40 8.33
C LEU A 265 -22.94 -9.78 7.00
N LEU A 266 -23.78 -8.90 6.47
CA LEU A 266 -24.33 -8.99 5.12
C LEU A 266 -23.56 -8.05 4.20
N CYS A 267 -23.30 -8.49 2.97
CA CYS A 267 -22.54 -7.74 1.99
C CYS A 267 -23.27 -7.77 0.66
N LEU A 268 -23.64 -6.60 0.15
CA LEU A 268 -24.21 -6.46 -1.18
C LEU A 268 -23.08 -6.25 -2.20
N THR A 269 -23.06 -7.08 -3.23
CA THR A 269 -22.15 -6.90 -4.36
C THR A 269 -22.68 -5.89 -5.36
N ILE A 270 -21.77 -5.32 -6.14
CA ILE A 270 -22.12 -4.44 -7.27
C ILE A 270 -23.05 -5.11 -8.31
N HIS A 271 -23.05 -6.45 -8.36
CA HIS A 271 -23.89 -7.25 -9.24
C HIS A 271 -25.27 -7.59 -8.64
N GLY A 272 -25.60 -7.05 -7.47
CA GLY A 272 -26.88 -7.30 -6.79
C GLY A 272 -26.98 -8.64 -6.06
N LYS A 273 -25.89 -9.41 -5.96
CA LYS A 273 -25.81 -10.61 -5.08
C LYS A 273 -25.55 -10.21 -3.64
N VAL A 274 -26.15 -10.91 -2.68
CA VAL A 274 -25.93 -10.72 -1.24
C VAL A 274 -25.14 -11.89 -0.68
N TYR A 275 -24.09 -11.59 0.08
CA TYR A 275 -23.30 -12.55 0.86
C TYR A 275 -23.57 -12.37 2.35
N ALA A 276 -23.49 -13.44 3.12
CA ALA A 276 -23.68 -13.44 4.55
C ALA A 276 -22.53 -14.19 5.25
N PHE A 277 -21.99 -13.60 6.31
CA PHE A 277 -20.88 -14.14 7.10
C PHE A 277 -21.21 -14.02 8.58
N GLY A 278 -20.75 -14.95 9.43
CA GLY A 278 -20.96 -14.87 10.89
C GLY A 278 -21.29 -16.22 11.52
N ARG A 279 -21.57 -16.21 12.83
CA ARG A 279 -21.96 -17.42 13.57
C ARG A 279 -23.42 -17.78 13.28
N ASN A 280 -23.63 -18.91 12.61
CA ASN A 280 -24.95 -19.54 12.54
C ASN A 280 -25.20 -20.38 13.80
N ARG A 281 -26.14 -19.94 14.64
CA ARG A 281 -26.96 -20.91 15.40
C ARG A 281 -28.12 -21.46 14.56
N PHE A 282 -28.42 -20.84 13.42
CA PHE A 282 -29.45 -21.23 12.47
C PHE A 282 -28.92 -21.03 11.05
N GLU A 283 -28.67 -22.12 10.32
CA GLU A 283 -28.03 -22.13 9.00
C GLU A 283 -28.67 -21.16 7.99
N ILE A 284 -27.94 -20.12 7.59
CA ILE A 284 -27.96 -19.63 6.21
C ILE A 284 -26.52 -19.40 5.76
N VAL A 285 -26.00 -20.36 5.00
CA VAL A 285 -24.85 -20.17 4.12
C VAL A 285 -25.41 -20.25 2.70
N LEU A 286 -25.71 -19.10 2.08
CA LEU A 286 -26.05 -19.10 0.66
C LEU A 286 -24.76 -19.04 -0.16
N TYR A 287 -24.20 -20.21 -0.45
CA TYR A 287 -23.40 -20.39 -1.65
C TYR A 287 -24.37 -20.60 -2.82
N TRP A 288 -24.40 -19.66 -3.77
CA TRP A 288 -24.88 -19.98 -5.10
C TRP A 288 -23.67 -20.00 -6.03
N TYR A 289 -23.35 -21.21 -6.52
CA TYR A 289 -22.38 -21.47 -7.59
C TYR A 289 -22.76 -20.70 -8.86
#